data_AF-A0A973GFL4-F1
#
_entry.id   AF-A0A973GFL4-F1
#
_cell.length_a   1.000
_cell.length_b   1.000
_cell.length_c   1.000
_cell.angle_alpha   90.00
_cell.angle_beta   90.00
_cell.angle_gamma   90.00
#
_symmetry.space_group_name_H-M   'P 1'
#
loop_
_entity.id
_entity.type
_entity.pdbx_description
1 polymer ?
#
loop_
_entity_poly.entity_id
_entity_poly.type
_entity_poly.pdbx_seq_one_letter_code
_entity_poly.pdbx_strand_id
1 'polypeptide(L)'
;MIARIRKSMEEKDQGFTLVELLVVMIIIGILAAIAIPVFLNQRAKARDTAARADVSTLGKELAAFYVDGTGTAPGITQNATTEHYNYASGVTGVDADLGPYSSNVNAVSTSGTDDTDWCVEIGYTGGTADTITYSAAGGLGDLGSTCP
;
A
#
# COMPACT_ATOMS: atom_id res chain seq x y z
N MET A 1 -63.60 28.21 -2.82
CA MET A 1 -62.15 28.16 -3.15
C MET A 1 -61.41 26.97 -2.52
N ILE A 2 -61.91 26.40 -1.40
CA ILE A 2 -61.23 25.33 -0.65
C ILE A 2 -61.25 23.95 -1.34
N ALA A 3 -62.21 23.67 -2.24
CA ALA A 3 -62.34 22.37 -2.89
C ALA A 3 -61.20 22.02 -3.86
N ARG A 4 -60.51 23.01 -4.44
CA ARG A 4 -59.42 22.79 -5.42
C ARG A 4 -58.11 22.38 -4.76
N ILE A 5 -57.91 22.73 -3.48
CA ILE A 5 -56.70 22.40 -2.70
C ILE A 5 -56.74 20.94 -2.21
N ARG A 6 -57.93 20.37 -1.96
CA ARG A 6 -58.06 18.95 -1.59
C ARG A 6 -57.71 17.99 -2.73
N LYS A 7 -58.09 18.34 -3.97
CA LYS A 7 -57.82 17.51 -5.15
C LYS A 7 -56.33 17.34 -5.47
N SER A 8 -55.50 18.34 -5.15
CA SER A 8 -54.04 18.25 -5.37
C SER A 8 -53.28 17.41 -4.33
N MET A 9 -53.88 17.14 -3.16
CA MET A 9 -53.30 16.25 -2.14
C MET A 9 -53.64 14.76 -2.39
N GLU A 10 -54.73 14.48 -3.10
CA GLU A 10 -55.13 13.10 -3.47
C GLU A 10 -54.35 12.52 -4.66
N GLU A 11 -53.76 13.38 -5.51
CA GLU A 11 -53.13 12.96 -6.77
C GLU A 11 -51.60 12.71 -6.67
N LYS A 12 -50.94 12.89 -5.52
CA LYS A 12 -49.45 12.99 -5.49
C LYS A 12 -48.69 12.41 -4.29
N ASP A 13 -49.18 11.34 -3.66
CA ASP A 13 -48.32 10.51 -2.78
C ASP A 13 -48.26 9.07 -3.32
N GLN A 14 -47.55 8.89 -4.44
CA GLN A 14 -47.11 7.58 -4.88
C GLN A 14 -45.83 7.24 -4.09
N GLY A 15 -46.00 6.62 -2.92
CA GLY A 15 -44.89 6.09 -2.14
C GLY A 15 -44.21 4.92 -2.86
N PHE A 16 -42.91 4.73 -2.63
CA PHE A 16 -42.17 3.55 -3.08
C PHE A 16 -42.87 2.28 -2.59
N THR A 17 -43.11 1.32 -3.48
CA THR A 17 -43.64 0.02 -3.07
C THR A 17 -42.54 -0.80 -2.40
N LEU A 18 -42.92 -1.65 -1.44
CA LEU A 18 -42.00 -2.61 -0.82
C LEU A 18 -41.38 -3.56 -1.86
N VAL A 19 -42.12 -3.86 -2.93
CA VAL A 19 -41.65 -4.73 -4.02
C VAL A 19 -40.55 -4.05 -4.84
N GLU A 20 -40.66 -2.75 -5.11
CA GLU A 20 -39.62 -1.99 -5.81
C GLU A 20 -38.33 -1.96 -4.99
N LEU A 21 -38.41 -1.68 -3.69
CA LEU A 21 -37.22 -1.71 -2.83
C LEU A 21 -36.64 -3.12 -2.69
N LEU A 22 -37.48 -4.16 -2.67
CA LEU A 22 -37.02 -5.55 -2.62
C LEU A 22 -36.23 -5.96 -3.87
N VAL A 23 -36.72 -5.62 -5.07
CA VAL A 23 -36.01 -5.91 -6.32
C VAL A 23 -34.66 -5.18 -6.37
N VAL A 24 -34.60 -3.92 -5.93
CA VAL A 24 -33.35 -3.15 -5.88
C VAL A 24 -32.34 -3.81 -4.95
N MET A 25 -32.77 -4.24 -3.75
CA MET A 25 -31.89 -4.92 -2.78
C MET A 25 -31.33 -6.24 -3.33
N ILE A 26 -32.12 -6.99 -4.11
CA ILE A 26 -31.66 -8.20 -4.78
C ILE A 26 -30.59 -7.88 -5.82
N ILE A 27 -30.81 -6.86 -6.66
CA ILE A 27 -29.86 -6.49 -7.71
C ILE A 27 -28.53 -6.00 -7.08
N ILE A 28 -28.57 -5.09 -6.10
CA ILE A 28 -27.35 -4.63 -5.42
C ILE A 28 -26.67 -5.78 -4.65
N GLY A 29 -27.43 -6.74 -4.13
CA GLY A 29 -26.88 -7.93 -3.48
C GLY A 29 -26.05 -8.79 -4.43
N ILE A 30 -26.55 -9.03 -5.64
CA ILE A 30 -25.83 -9.78 -6.69
C ILE A 30 -24.58 -9.02 -7.13
N LEU A 31 -24.69 -7.70 -7.35
CA LEU A 31 -23.55 -6.88 -7.74
C LEU A 31 -22.47 -6.84 -6.64
N ALA A 32 -22.87 -6.65 -5.38
CA ALA A 32 -21.96 -6.62 -4.24
C ALA A 32 -21.22 -7.97 -4.05
N ALA A 33 -21.91 -9.10 -4.26
CA ALA A 33 -21.32 -10.42 -4.14
C ALA A 33 -20.13 -10.64 -5.09
N ILE A 34 -20.17 -10.06 -6.30
CA ILE A 34 -19.08 -10.13 -7.28
C ILE A 34 -18.05 -9.01 -7.04
N ALA A 35 -18.51 -7.79 -6.76
CA ALA A 35 -17.66 -6.62 -6.66
C ALA A 35 -16.74 -6.64 -5.43
N ILE A 36 -17.22 -7.08 -4.27
CA ILE A 36 -16.46 -7.10 -3.01
C ILE A 36 -15.17 -7.95 -3.12
N PRO A 37 -15.21 -9.24 -3.53
CA PRO A 37 -13.98 -10.03 -3.61
C PRO A 37 -12.99 -9.50 -4.65
N VAL A 38 -13.48 -8.98 -5.77
CA VAL A 38 -12.64 -8.35 -6.80
C VAL A 38 -11.95 -7.10 -6.27
N PHE A 39 -12.69 -6.23 -5.58
CA PHE A 39 -12.16 -5.01 -4.98
C PHE A 39 -11.11 -5.32 -3.90
N LEU A 40 -11.36 -6.32 -3.05
CA LEU A 40 -10.39 -6.74 -2.02
C LEU A 40 -9.10 -7.27 -2.65
N ASN A 41 -9.19 -8.07 -3.71
CA ASN A 41 -8.00 -8.56 -4.43
C ASN A 41 -7.24 -7.42 -5.12
N GLN A 42 -7.94 -6.48 -5.76
CA GLN A 42 -7.31 -5.29 -6.35
C GLN A 42 -6.60 -4.44 -5.29
N ARG A 43 -7.19 -4.28 -4.10
CA ARG A 43 -6.58 -3.58 -2.98
C ARG A 43 -5.30 -4.29 -2.53
N ALA A 44 -5.31 -5.61 -2.39
CA ALA A 44 -4.11 -6.37 -2.02
C ALA A 44 -2.98 -6.20 -3.05
N LYS A 45 -3.30 -6.31 -4.35
CA LYS A 45 -2.32 -6.09 -5.43
C LYS A 45 -1.76 -4.67 -5.46
N ALA A 46 -2.58 -3.67 -5.16
CA ALA A 46 -2.12 -2.29 -5.07
C ALA A 46 -1.12 -2.12 -3.91
N ARG A 47 -1.33 -2.83 -2.79
CA ARG A 47 -0.40 -2.84 -1.65
C ARG A 47 0.92 -3.54 -1.97
N ASP A 48 0.86 -4.67 -2.69
CA ASP A 48 2.07 -5.34 -3.20
C ASP A 48 2.86 -4.42 -4.16
N THR A 49 2.16 -3.71 -5.03
CA THR A 49 2.78 -2.77 -5.99
C THR A 49 3.43 -1.59 -5.28
N ALA A 50 2.78 -1.07 -4.24
CA ALA A 50 3.33 -0.01 -3.41
C ALA A 50 4.61 -0.47 -2.68
N ALA A 51 4.58 -1.64 -2.05
CA ALA A 51 5.76 -2.23 -1.40
C ALA A 51 6.91 -2.48 -2.39
N ARG A 52 6.60 -2.91 -3.62
CA ARG A 52 7.57 -3.04 -4.72
C ARG A 52 8.24 -1.73 -5.10
N ALA A 53 7.47 -0.63 -5.14
CA ALA A 53 8.00 0.69 -5.43
C ALA A 53 8.90 1.19 -4.30
N ASP A 54 8.47 1.00 -3.05
CA ASP A 54 9.23 1.39 -1.86
C ASP A 54 10.57 0.65 -1.81
N VAL A 55 10.57 -0.68 -1.91
CA VAL A 55 11.81 -1.48 -1.83
C VAL A 55 12.74 -1.21 -3.00
N SER A 56 12.20 -0.92 -4.19
CA SER A 56 13.01 -0.52 -5.35
C SER A 56 13.65 0.85 -5.16
N THR A 57 12.99 1.76 -4.45
CA THR A 57 13.54 3.07 -4.13
C THR A 57 14.67 2.89 -3.13
N LEU A 58 14.43 2.18 -2.02
CA LEU A 58 15.47 1.87 -1.02
C LEU A 58 16.65 1.12 -1.63
N GLY A 59 16.41 0.15 -2.51
CA GLY A 59 17.46 -0.59 -3.19
C GLY A 59 18.36 0.28 -4.05
N LYS A 60 17.82 1.33 -4.70
CA LYS A 60 18.63 2.28 -5.48
C LYS A 60 19.46 3.18 -4.59
N GLU A 61 18.89 3.65 -3.49
CA GLU A 61 19.62 4.48 -2.51
C GLU A 61 20.73 3.68 -1.84
N LEU A 62 20.49 2.41 -1.50
CA LEU A 62 21.53 1.51 -0.99
C LEU A 62 22.60 1.23 -2.04
N ALA A 63 22.23 0.99 -3.29
CA ALA A 63 23.21 0.81 -4.35
C ALA A 63 24.12 2.04 -4.48
N ALA A 64 23.56 3.26 -4.41
CA ALA A 64 24.35 4.49 -4.43
C ALA A 64 25.27 4.59 -3.20
N PHE A 65 24.74 4.30 -2.01
CA PHE A 65 25.51 4.30 -0.76
C PHE A 65 26.74 3.38 -0.82
N TYR A 66 26.58 2.16 -1.34
CA TYR A 66 27.69 1.22 -1.44
C TYR A 66 28.72 1.60 -2.50
N VAL A 67 28.31 2.27 -3.58
CA VAL A 67 29.23 2.81 -4.60
C VAL A 67 30.12 3.91 -4.04
N ASP A 68 29.63 4.70 -3.09
CA ASP A 68 30.37 5.80 -2.46
C ASP A 68 31.37 5.34 -1.36
N GLY A 69 31.45 4.03 -1.07
CA GLY A 69 32.56 3.41 -0.34
C GLY A 69 32.42 3.35 1.19
N THR A 70 31.21 3.51 1.74
CA THR A 70 30.93 3.35 3.18
C THR A 70 30.64 1.87 3.52
N GLY A 71 31.67 1.16 4.01
CA GLY A 71 31.72 -0.31 4.13
C GLY A 71 30.89 -0.99 5.23
N THR A 72 29.61 -0.64 5.42
CA THR A 72 28.62 -1.45 6.16
C THR A 72 27.21 -1.02 5.76
N ALA A 73 26.26 -1.95 5.68
CA ALA A 73 24.85 -1.63 5.41
C ALA A 73 24.34 -0.54 6.36
N PRO A 74 23.86 0.61 5.85
CA PRO A 74 23.30 1.62 6.72
C PRO A 74 21.95 1.11 7.24
N GLY A 75 21.73 1.23 8.54
CA GLY A 75 20.40 0.97 9.09
C GLY A 75 19.38 1.93 8.48
N ILE A 76 18.19 1.45 8.16
CA ILE A 76 17.07 2.28 7.71
C ILE A 76 15.97 2.22 8.77
N THR A 77 15.32 3.35 8.99
CA THR A 77 14.24 3.52 9.96
C THR A 77 13.05 4.22 9.31
N GLN A 78 11.87 4.02 9.89
CA GLN A 78 10.65 4.73 9.47
C GLN A 78 10.40 5.88 10.44
N ASN A 79 10.37 7.11 9.92
CA ASN A 79 9.99 8.28 10.69
C ASN A 79 8.48 8.48 10.62
N ALA A 80 7.77 8.10 11.68
CA ALA A 80 6.31 8.21 11.75
C ALA A 80 5.78 9.65 11.75
N THR A 81 6.63 10.67 11.95
CA THR A 81 6.21 12.08 11.94
C THR A 81 6.17 12.63 10.52
N THR A 82 7.14 12.26 9.69
CA THR A 82 7.24 12.70 8.30
C THR A 82 6.71 11.67 7.31
N GLU A 83 6.42 10.44 7.75
CA GLU A 83 6.04 9.30 6.92
C GLU A 83 7.12 8.93 5.89
N HIS A 84 8.39 9.16 6.23
CA HIS A 84 9.54 8.91 5.35
C HIS A 84 10.47 7.83 5.91
N TYR A 85 11.20 7.17 5.00
CA TYR A 85 12.36 6.36 5.34
C TYR A 85 13.54 7.28 5.61
N ASN A 86 14.29 6.98 6.67
CA ASN A 86 15.49 7.71 7.03
C ASN A 86 16.61 6.75 7.38
N TYR A 87 17.85 7.14 7.09
CA TYR A 87 19.00 6.42 7.63
C TYR A 87 19.02 6.50 9.16
N ALA A 88 19.46 5.40 9.78
CA ALA A 88 19.66 5.31 11.22
C ALA A 88 20.77 6.28 11.66
N SER A 89 20.72 6.69 12.92
CA SER A 89 21.70 7.64 13.47
C SER A 89 23.12 7.09 13.35
N GLY A 90 24.04 7.89 12.80
CA GLY A 90 25.45 7.53 12.64
C GLY A 90 25.88 7.33 11.19
N VAL A 91 24.93 7.27 10.25
CA VAL A 91 25.21 7.35 8.82
C VAL A 91 25.54 8.80 8.46
N THR A 92 26.69 9.03 7.81
CA THR A 92 27.18 10.37 7.46
C THR A 92 27.63 10.41 6.00
N GLY A 93 27.59 11.60 5.39
CA GLY A 93 28.01 11.79 4.00
C GLY A 93 26.93 11.53 2.95
N VAL A 94 25.69 11.29 3.35
CA VAL A 94 24.51 11.09 2.48
C VAL A 94 23.30 11.85 3.02
N ASP A 95 22.32 12.14 2.16
CA ASP A 95 21.04 12.71 2.58
C ASP A 95 20.32 11.73 3.51
N ALA A 96 19.83 12.24 4.64
CA ALA A 96 19.22 11.41 5.67
C ALA A 96 17.80 10.94 5.32
N ASP A 97 17.19 11.50 4.28
CA ASP A 97 15.82 11.22 3.83
C ASP A 97 15.86 10.39 2.55
N LEU A 98 15.25 9.20 2.60
CA LEU A 98 15.20 8.22 1.52
C LEU A 98 13.85 8.24 0.79
N GLY A 99 12.98 9.19 1.16
CA GLY A 99 11.67 9.39 0.58
C GLY A 99 10.53 8.77 1.39
N PRO A 100 9.28 8.97 0.94
CA PRO A 100 8.09 8.52 1.67
C PRO A 100 7.98 6.99 1.70
N TYR A 101 7.39 6.46 2.77
CA TYR A 101 7.01 5.05 2.85
C TYR A 101 5.50 4.85 2.68
N SER A 102 5.10 3.73 2.12
CA SER A 102 3.68 3.38 2.00
C SER A 102 3.10 3.01 3.36
N SER A 103 1.92 3.55 3.69
CA SER A 103 1.19 3.30 4.96
C SER A 103 1.01 1.84 5.40
N ASN A 104 1.15 0.87 4.50
CA ASN A 104 1.05 -0.57 4.81
C ASN A 104 2.39 -1.23 5.15
N VAL A 105 3.50 -0.51 5.05
CA VAL A 105 4.81 -0.96 5.50
C VAL A 105 4.87 -0.87 7.02
N ASN A 106 5.39 -1.91 7.65
CA ASN A 106 5.51 -1.99 9.11
C ASN A 106 6.94 -2.28 9.58
N ALA A 107 7.81 -2.78 8.70
CA ALA A 107 9.21 -3.05 9.00
C ALA A 107 10.09 -2.78 7.79
N VAL A 108 11.33 -2.39 8.07
CA VAL A 108 12.41 -2.29 7.09
C VAL A 108 13.67 -2.83 7.75
N SER A 109 14.41 -3.66 7.02
CA SER A 109 15.69 -4.20 7.46
C SER A 109 16.68 -4.21 6.31
N THR A 110 17.95 -4.10 6.66
CA THR A 110 19.07 -4.06 5.70
C THR A 110 20.15 -5.00 6.20
N SER A 111 20.69 -5.83 5.32
CA SER A 111 21.87 -6.65 5.55
C SER A 111 22.88 -6.42 4.43
N GLY A 112 24.16 -6.67 4.72
CA GLY A 112 25.22 -6.57 3.71
C GLY A 112 26.54 -6.07 4.24
N THR A 113 27.62 -6.53 3.62
CA THR A 113 28.99 -6.15 3.98
C THR A 113 29.60 -5.22 2.96
N ASP A 114 29.31 -5.42 1.67
CA ASP A 114 30.02 -4.81 0.56
C ASP A 114 29.07 -4.49 -0.62
N ASP A 115 29.60 -3.82 -1.66
CA ASP A 115 28.85 -3.38 -2.85
C ASP A 115 28.23 -4.52 -3.67
N THR A 116 28.79 -5.72 -3.59
CA THR A 116 28.28 -6.92 -4.25
C THR A 116 27.34 -7.75 -3.39
N ASP A 117 27.30 -7.53 -2.07
CA ASP A 117 26.54 -8.33 -1.12
C ASP A 117 25.82 -7.44 -0.12
N TRP A 118 24.65 -6.96 -0.55
CA TRP A 118 23.70 -6.24 0.27
C TRP A 118 22.26 -6.57 -0.12
N CYS A 119 21.37 -6.42 0.84
CA CYS A 119 19.95 -6.70 0.71
C CYS A 119 19.14 -5.76 1.59
N VAL A 120 18.04 -5.24 1.05
CA VAL A 120 16.99 -4.56 1.82
C VAL A 120 15.72 -5.36 1.75
N GLU A 121 15.06 -5.49 2.89
CA GLU A 121 13.77 -6.13 3.04
C GLU A 121 12.78 -5.13 3.62
N ILE A 122 11.57 -5.15 3.06
CA ILE A 122 10.43 -4.44 3.59
C ILE A 122 9.40 -5.47 4.05
N GLY A 123 8.97 -5.35 5.30
CA GLY A 123 7.77 -6.00 5.82
C GLY A 123 6.55 -5.12 5.60
N TYR A 124 5.46 -5.68 5.10
CA TYR A 124 4.22 -4.95 4.86
C TYR A 124 2.99 -5.82 5.10
N THR A 125 1.82 -5.19 5.19
CA THR A 125 0.56 -5.88 5.54
C THR A 125 -0.55 -5.64 4.52
N GLY A 126 -1.50 -6.57 4.46
CA GLY A 126 -2.70 -6.43 3.63
C GLY A 126 -2.45 -6.56 2.12
N GLY A 127 -1.27 -7.06 1.73
CA GLY A 127 -0.98 -7.53 0.38
C GLY A 127 -1.17 -9.04 0.23
N THR A 128 -0.61 -9.61 -0.83
CA THR A 128 -0.62 -11.06 -1.10
C THR A 128 0.51 -11.78 -0.36
N ALA A 129 1.55 -11.05 0.04
CA ALA A 129 2.63 -11.53 0.90
C ALA A 129 2.94 -10.48 1.97
N ASP A 130 3.82 -10.85 2.90
CA ASP A 130 4.18 -10.02 4.06
C ASP A 130 5.57 -9.37 3.92
N THR A 131 6.38 -9.83 2.96
CA THR A 131 7.75 -9.34 2.76
C THR A 131 8.09 -9.17 1.29
N ILE A 132 9.04 -8.29 1.01
CA ILE A 132 9.67 -8.17 -0.30
C ILE A 132 11.10 -7.66 -0.15
N THR A 133 12.00 -8.13 -1.01
CA THR A 133 13.40 -7.73 -0.97
C THR A 133 13.87 -7.02 -2.23
N TYR A 134 14.96 -6.28 -2.08
CA TYR A 134 15.81 -5.85 -3.18
C TYR A 134 17.27 -6.09 -2.80
N SER A 135 18.05 -6.76 -3.64
CA SER A 135 19.45 -7.08 -3.34
C SER A 135 20.41 -6.73 -4.46
N ALA A 136 21.69 -6.63 -4.13
CA ALA A 136 22.78 -6.41 -5.08
C ALA A 136 22.82 -7.51 -6.16
N ALA A 137 22.68 -8.76 -5.73
CA ALA A 137 22.83 -9.93 -6.59
C ALA A 137 21.57 -10.23 -7.42
N GLY A 138 20.38 -9.97 -6.87
CA GLY A 138 19.10 -10.38 -7.45
C GLY A 138 18.21 -9.24 -7.95
N GLY A 139 18.53 -7.99 -7.62
CA GLY A 139 17.61 -6.87 -7.83
C GLY A 139 16.33 -7.07 -7.04
N LEU A 140 15.18 -6.73 -7.63
CA LEU A 140 13.87 -6.87 -6.99
C LEU A 140 13.49 -8.35 -6.84
N GLY A 141 13.23 -8.77 -5.61
CA GLY A 141 12.79 -10.11 -5.26
C GLY A 141 11.31 -10.40 -5.58
N ASP A 142 10.98 -11.68 -5.47
CA ASP A 142 9.59 -12.15 -5.52
C ASP A 142 8.83 -11.78 -4.25
N LEU A 143 7.49 -11.83 -4.31
CA LEU A 143 6.67 -11.59 -3.11
C LEU A 143 6.95 -12.69 -2.07
N GLY A 144 7.18 -12.29 -0.83
CA GLY A 144 7.51 -13.20 0.27
C GLY A 144 8.99 -13.58 0.34
N SER A 145 9.86 -12.98 -0.49
CA SER A 145 11.30 -13.16 -0.33
C SER A 145 11.79 -12.51 0.97
N THR A 146 12.87 -13.06 1.53
CA THR A 146 13.53 -12.49 2.71
C THR A 146 15.02 -12.34 2.46
N CYS A 147 15.64 -11.35 3.11
CA CYS A 147 17.08 -11.19 3.06
C CYS A 147 17.77 -12.34 3.83
N PRO A 148 18.94 -12.81 3.36
CA PRO A 148 19.73 -13.81 4.06
C PRO A 148 20.33 -13.26 5.36
#